data_AF-A0A529FMC4-F1
#
_entry.id   AF-A0A529FMC4-F1
#
_cell.length_a   1.000
_cell.length_b   1.000
_cell.length_c   1.000
_cell.angle_alpha   90.00
_cell.angle_beta   90.00
_cell.angle_gamma   90.00
#
_symmetry.space_group_name_H-M   'P 1'
#
loop_
_entity.id
_entity.type
_entity.pdbx_description
1 polymer ?
#
loop_
_entity_poly.entity_id
_entity_poly.type
_entity_poly.pdbx_seq_one_letter_code
_entity_poly.pdbx_strand_id
1 'polypeptide(L)'
;MKDDPSKIERAGLSRRTVLELGALGLAAAVLPNAALAKDKKLKVAAIFATPIEEPWDNQIHVALQKAEKELGIEYKWSEKVQTADFS
;
A
#
# COMPACT_ATOMS: atom_id res chain seq x y z
N MET A 1 -56.32 0.30 42.71
CA MET A 1 -55.67 -1.01 42.94
C MET A 1 -55.85 -1.81 41.66
N LYS A 2 -54.95 -1.84 40.68
CA LYS A 2 -53.52 -1.59 40.65
C LYS A 2 -53.14 -1.15 39.23
N ASP A 3 -52.34 -0.10 39.13
CA ASP A 3 -51.41 0.07 38.02
C ASP A 3 -50.44 -1.13 38.04
N ASP A 4 -50.23 -1.80 36.91
CA ASP A 4 -49.15 -2.78 36.76
C ASP A 4 -48.05 -2.19 35.84
N PRO A 5 -47.06 -1.51 36.42
CA PRO A 5 -45.91 -1.00 35.67
C PRO A 5 -44.77 -2.01 35.73
N SER A 6 -44.89 -3.16 35.07
CA SER A 6 -43.79 -4.13 35.10
C SER A 6 -43.61 -4.97 33.84
N LYS A 7 -43.38 -4.32 32.70
CA LYS A 7 -42.65 -4.98 31.61
C LYS A 7 -41.66 -4.05 30.93
N ILE A 8 -40.58 -3.73 31.65
CA ILE A 8 -39.37 -3.23 31.01
C ILE A 8 -38.67 -4.45 30.41
N GLU A 9 -38.91 -4.71 29.12
CA GLU A 9 -38.05 -5.59 28.33
C GLU A 9 -36.65 -4.99 28.35
N ARG A 10 -35.77 -5.56 29.19
CA ARG A 10 -34.35 -5.31 29.09
C ARG A 10 -33.88 -5.97 27.79
N ALA A 11 -33.75 -5.18 26.74
CA ALA A 11 -33.05 -5.57 25.52
C ALA A 11 -31.58 -5.83 25.88
N GLY A 12 -31.31 -7.03 26.39
CA GLY A 12 -29.96 -7.50 26.69
C GLY A 12 -29.24 -7.75 25.37
N LEU A 13 -28.03 -7.22 25.26
CA LEU A 13 -27.15 -7.45 24.12
C LEU A 13 -27.01 -8.97 23.89
N SER A 14 -27.62 -9.48 22.82
CA SER A 14 -27.61 -10.90 22.50
C SER A 14 -26.19 -11.33 22.15
N ARG A 15 -25.77 -12.53 22.57
CA ARG A 15 -24.47 -13.12 22.21
C ARG A 15 -24.24 -13.13 20.70
N ARG A 16 -25.32 -13.26 19.91
CA ARG A 16 -25.30 -13.17 18.45
C ARG A 16 -24.92 -11.78 17.97
N THR A 17 -25.48 -10.73 18.56
CA THR A 17 -25.13 -9.33 18.26
C THR A 17 -23.67 -9.03 18.62
N VAL A 18 -23.16 -9.60 19.72
CA VAL A 18 -21.73 -9.49 20.08
C VAL A 18 -20.83 -10.18 19.06
N LEU A 19 -21.22 -11.37 18.58
CA LEU A 19 -20.46 -12.10 17.57
C LEU A 19 -20.52 -11.41 16.20
N GLU A 20 -21.66 -10.84 15.82
CA GLU A 20 -21.83 -10.07 14.58
C GLU A 20 -20.99 -8.79 14.60
N LEU A 21 -21.03 -8.02 15.69
CA LEU A 21 -20.16 -6.85 15.86
C LEU A 21 -18.68 -7.24 15.90
N GLY A 22 -18.33 -8.35 16.56
CA GLY A 22 -16.97 -8.85 16.62
C GLY A 22 -16.43 -9.27 15.26
N ALA A 23 -17.24 -9.98 14.46
CA ALA A 23 -16.89 -10.39 13.11
C ALA A 23 -16.76 -9.20 12.15
N LEU A 24 -17.67 -8.21 12.23
CA LEU A 24 -17.58 -6.97 11.46
C LEU A 24 -16.37 -6.13 11.86
N GLY A 25 -16.05 -6.04 13.16
CA GLY A 25 -14.87 -5.35 13.67
C GLY A 25 -13.56 -5.98 13.20
N LEU A 26 -13.48 -7.32 13.19
CA LEU A 26 -12.33 -8.06 12.66
C LEU A 26 -12.17 -7.88 11.15
N ALA A 27 -13.26 -7.92 10.39
CA ALA A 27 -13.23 -7.66 8.95
C ALA A 27 -12.77 -6.23 8.64
N ALA A 28 -13.28 -5.23 9.38
CA ALA A 28 -12.88 -3.84 9.24
C ALA A 28 -11.41 -3.57 9.60
N ALA A 29 -10.81 -4.37 10.48
CA ALA A 29 -9.39 -4.26 10.85
C ALA A 29 -8.44 -4.83 9.78
N VAL A 30 -8.88 -5.80 8.98
CA VAL A 30 -8.04 -6.49 7.97
C VAL A 30 -8.17 -5.87 6.58
N LEU A 31 -9.35 -5.35 6.21
CA LEU A 31 -9.62 -4.71 4.92
C LEU A 31 -8.71 -3.52 4.55
N PRO A 32 -8.33 -2.58 5.45
CA PRO A 32 -7.56 -1.40 5.05
C PRO A 32 -6.15 -1.74 4.57
N ASN A 33 -5.57 -2.87 5.01
CA ASN A 33 -4.21 -3.23 4.64
C ASN A 33 -4.09 -3.66 3.16
N ALA A 34 -5.16 -4.22 2.59
CA ALA A 34 -5.21 -4.60 1.17
C ALA A 34 -5.49 -3.40 0.24
N ALA A 35 -6.09 -2.33 0.75
CA ALA A 35 -6.32 -1.10 -0.02
C ALA A 35 -5.04 -0.25 -0.14
N LEU A 36 -4.22 -0.17 0.93
CA LEU A 36 -3.00 0.66 0.96
C LEU A 36 -1.84 0.13 0.08
N ALA A 37 -1.92 -1.11 -0.38
CA ALA A 37 -0.90 -1.72 -1.23
C ALA A 37 -1.06 -1.37 -2.72
N LYS A 38 -2.26 -0.95 -3.15
CA LYS A 38 -2.59 -0.80 -4.59
C LYS A 38 -2.09 0.49 -5.23
N ASP A 39 -1.81 1.53 -4.42
CA ASP A 39 -1.49 2.87 -4.93
C ASP A 39 0.00 3.23 -4.90
N LYS A 40 0.88 2.31 -4.48
CA LYS A 40 2.32 2.60 -4.43
C LYS A 40 2.94 2.34 -5.80
N LYS A 41 3.37 3.42 -6.46
CA LYS A 41 4.20 3.36 -7.67
C LYS A 41 5.43 2.48 -7.42
N LEU A 42 5.78 1.64 -8.39
CA LEU A 42 7.00 0.85 -8.34
C LEU A 42 8.20 1.81 -8.33
N LYS A 43 9.05 1.73 -7.32
CA LYS A 43 10.26 2.56 -7.20
C LYS A 43 11.42 1.86 -7.89
N VAL A 44 12.05 2.54 -8.83
CA VAL A 44 13.19 2.04 -9.61
C VAL A 44 14.35 3.03 -9.48
N ALA A 45 15.50 2.54 -9.01
CA ALA A 45 16.73 3.29 -8.93
C ALA A 45 17.77 2.68 -9.88
N ALA A 46 18.34 3.49 -10.77
CA ALA A 46 19.45 3.08 -11.62
C ALA A 46 20.76 3.71 -11.14
N ILE A 47 21.81 2.88 -11.05
CA ILE A 47 23.16 3.31 -10.67
C ILE A 47 24.08 2.97 -11.82
N PHE A 48 24.70 3.99 -12.41
CA PHE A 48 25.65 3.84 -13.51
C PHE A 48 27.06 4.13 -13.01
N ALA A 49 28.00 3.19 -13.21
CA ALA A 49 29.42 3.43 -12.93
C ALA A 49 30.05 4.40 -13.95
N THR A 50 29.60 4.30 -15.19
CA THR A 50 30.04 5.12 -16.32
C THR A 50 29.08 6.29 -16.56
N PRO A 51 29.52 7.32 -17.31
CA PRO A 51 28.67 8.46 -17.66
C PRO A 51 27.49 8.06 -18.54
N ILE A 52 26.36 8.73 -18.36
CA ILE A 52 25.10 8.36 -19.06
C ILE A 52 25.12 8.69 -20.56
N GLU A 53 26.12 9.43 -21.04
CA GLU A 53 26.34 9.69 -22.47
C GLU A 53 26.85 8.46 -23.23
N GLU A 54 27.37 7.45 -22.54
CA GLU A 54 27.82 6.20 -23.19
C GLU A 54 26.62 5.45 -23.81
N PRO A 55 26.77 4.84 -25.00
CA PRO A 55 25.63 4.34 -25.77
C PRO A 55 24.75 3.33 -25.02
N TRP A 56 25.34 2.46 -24.22
CA TRP A 56 24.62 1.42 -23.48
C TRP A 56 23.81 2.00 -22.30
N ASP A 57 24.44 2.82 -21.47
CA ASP A 57 23.81 3.44 -20.30
C ASP A 57 22.70 4.40 -20.74
N ASN A 58 22.93 5.13 -21.83
CA ASN A 58 21.93 6.02 -22.43
C ASN A 58 20.66 5.27 -22.83
N GLN A 59 20.78 4.09 -23.47
CA GLN A 59 19.61 3.31 -23.88
C GLN A 59 18.79 2.82 -22.68
N ILE A 60 19.46 2.37 -21.62
CA ILE A 60 18.79 1.97 -20.36
C ILE A 60 18.07 3.18 -19.76
N HIS A 61 18.73 4.34 -19.71
CA HIS A 61 18.14 5.58 -19.19
C HIS A 61 16.87 5.98 -19.92
N VAL A 62 16.92 6.02 -21.25
CA VAL A 62 15.78 6.39 -22.10
C VAL A 62 14.63 5.38 -21.94
N ALA A 63 14.93 4.09 -21.83
CA ALA A 63 13.93 3.07 -21.59
C ALA A 63 13.23 3.25 -20.22
N LEU A 64 13.98 3.57 -19.17
CA LEU A 64 13.43 3.82 -17.83
C LEU A 64 12.61 5.11 -17.76
N GLN A 65 13.03 6.17 -18.46
CA GLN A 65 12.23 7.39 -18.60
C GLN A 65 10.92 7.15 -19.35
N LYS A 66 10.93 6.26 -20.34
CA LYS A 66 9.71 5.84 -21.04
C LYS A 66 8.79 5.05 -20.10
N ALA A 67 9.35 4.12 -19.33
CA ALA A 67 8.60 3.35 -18.33
C ALA A 67 8.00 4.25 -17.23
N GLU A 68 8.70 5.31 -16.80
CA GLU A 68 8.17 6.29 -15.84
C GLU A 68 6.88 6.95 -16.36
N LYS A 69 6.83 7.28 -17.66
CA LYS A 69 5.68 7.90 -18.30
C LYS A 69 4.55 6.91 -18.58
N GLU A 70 4.87 5.73 -19.10
CA GLU A 70 3.88 4.76 -19.60
C GLU A 70 3.36 3.82 -18.51
N LEU A 71 4.22 3.44 -17.56
CA LEU A 71 3.92 2.45 -16.52
C LEU A 71 3.78 3.09 -15.13
N GLY A 72 4.08 4.39 -15.00
CA GLY A 72 3.92 5.13 -13.77
C GLY A 72 4.88 4.74 -12.66
N ILE A 73 6.08 4.24 -13.00
CA ILE A 73 7.14 3.97 -12.02
C ILE A 73 7.68 5.29 -11.42
N GLU A 74 8.23 5.25 -10.21
CA GLU A 74 9.04 6.34 -9.66
C GLU A 74 10.51 6.05 -10.01
N TYR A 75 11.08 6.81 -10.94
CA TYR A 75 12.43 6.58 -11.44
C TYR A 75 13.43 7.61 -10.88
N LYS A 76 14.53 7.11 -10.31
CA LYS A 76 15.67 7.94 -9.90
C LYS A 76 16.97 7.33 -10.41
N TRP A 77 17.97 8.17 -10.62
CA TRP A 77 19.25 7.69 -11.11
C TRP A 77 20.42 8.53 -10.61
N SER A 78 21.60 7.91 -10.65
CA SER A 78 22.89 8.52 -10.39
C SER A 78 23.92 7.89 -11.31
N GLU A 79 24.90 8.68 -11.73
CA GLU A 79 26.01 8.26 -12.57
C GLU A 79 27.34 8.52 -11.87
N LYS A 80 28.43 7.91 -12.38
CA LYS A 80 29.79 8.04 -11.84
C LYS A 80 29.91 7.53 -10.39
N VAL A 81 29.08 6.56 -10.02
CA VAL A 81 29.16 5.89 -8.72
C VAL A 81 30.26 4.84 -8.77
N GLN A 82 31.11 4.74 -7.73
CA GLN A 82 32.17 3.73 -7.76
C GLN A 82 31.57 2.33 -7.66
N THR A 83 32.10 1.37 -8.42
CA THR A 83 31.62 -0.01 -8.41
C THR A 83 31.55 -0.62 -7.01
N ALA A 84 32.50 -0.25 -6.13
CA ALA A 84 32.54 -0.72 -4.75
C ALA A 84 31.34 -0.25 -3.89
N ASP A 85 30.63 0.81 -4.28
CA ASP A 85 29.51 1.37 -3.52
C ASP A 85 28.18 0.62 -3.79
N PHE A 86 28.12 -0.22 -4.83
CA PHE A 86 26.88 -0.89 -5.24
C PHE A 86 27.06 -2.36 -5.65
N SER A 87 28.26 -2.94 -5.46
CA SER A 87 28.55 -4.36 -5.66
C SER A 87 28.18 -5.23 -4.46
#